data_AF-A0AAU6HWD0-F1
#
_entry.id   AF-A0AAU6HWD0-F1
#
_cell.length_a   1.000
_cell.length_b   1.000
_cell.length_c   1.000
_cell.angle_alpha   90.00
_cell.angle_beta   90.00
_cell.angle_gamma   90.00
#
_symmetry.space_group_name_H-M   'P 1'
#
loop_
_entity.id
_entity.type
_entity.pdbx_description
1 polymer ?
#
loop_
_entity_poly.entity_id
_entity_poly.type
_entity_poly.pdbx_seq_one_letter_code
_entity_poly.pdbx_strand_id
1 'polypeptide(L)'
;MYERRRFLALATVGAVICAAGLTPSVSQAASIGGGEKEGSYAETHGLTADDVKNINALNERALTLGQPGKSPTELPPSAGAFFRAADDRETPPAEPLNRIPDAYQAYGGRATTVVNNYIRKWQQVYSHRDGKQQQMTEAQRAELSYGCVGVTWVNSGPYPTNNLAFTFFDENKYKNDLKNTRPRPNETQAEFEGRIAKDSFDEGKGFKRARDVASIMNNALENAHDEGTYIDNLKTELTNKNDALLHEDSRSNFYSALRNTPSFKERDGGNYDPSKMKAVIYSKHFWSGQDQRGSSDKRKYGDPDAFRPDQGTGLVDMSKDRNIPRSPANPGEGWVNFDYGWFGAQTEVDAEKTIWTHANHYHAPNSDLGPMHVYESKFRNWSAGYADFDRGTYVVTFIPKSWNTAPAKVEQGWP
;
A
#
# COMPACT_ATOMS: atom_id res chain seq x y z
N MET A 1 -55.52 -68.52 10.69
CA MET A 1 -55.77 -67.12 11.12
C MET A 1 -54.57 -66.72 11.97
N TYR A 2 -53.66 -65.88 11.45
CA TYR A 2 -53.55 -64.43 11.78
C TYR A 2 -53.39 -64.21 13.30
N GLU A 3 -52.38 -63.56 13.87
CA GLU A 3 -51.31 -62.71 13.36
C GLU A 3 -50.23 -62.60 14.48
N ARG A 4 -48.93 -62.61 14.15
CA ARG A 4 -47.82 -62.34 15.09
C ARG A 4 -47.19 -60.99 14.72
N ARG A 5 -47.20 -60.02 15.64
CA ARG A 5 -46.31 -58.84 15.57
C ARG A 5 -45.07 -59.10 16.44
N ARG A 6 -43.91 -59.17 15.79
CA ARG A 6 -42.58 -59.09 16.42
C ARG A 6 -42.03 -57.69 16.20
N PHE A 7 -41.56 -57.06 17.27
CA PHE A 7 -40.69 -55.89 17.20
C PHE A 7 -39.31 -56.33 16.74
N LEU A 8 -38.80 -55.69 15.68
CA LEU A 8 -37.41 -55.81 15.23
C LEU A 8 -36.68 -54.51 15.54
N ALA A 9 -35.60 -54.65 16.29
CA ALA A 9 -34.55 -53.65 16.43
C ALA A 9 -33.81 -53.54 15.08
N LEU A 10 -33.63 -52.32 14.59
CA LEU A 10 -32.76 -52.01 13.45
C LEU A 10 -31.50 -51.35 13.99
N ALA A 11 -30.41 -52.11 13.96
CA ALA A 11 -29.06 -51.59 14.01
C ALA A 11 -28.74 -50.97 12.64
N THR A 12 -28.55 -49.65 12.61
CA THR A 12 -28.05 -48.95 11.43
C THR A 12 -26.52 -48.86 11.53
N VAL A 13 -25.86 -49.64 10.66
CA VAL A 13 -24.46 -49.47 10.31
C VAL A 13 -24.34 -48.20 9.47
N GLY A 14 -23.80 -47.13 10.06
CA GLY A 14 -23.46 -45.90 9.35
C GLY A 14 -22.10 -46.06 8.67
N ALA A 15 -22.10 -46.06 7.34
CA ALA A 15 -20.89 -46.05 6.53
C ALA A 15 -20.07 -44.77 6.80
N VAL A 16 -18.79 -44.94 7.13
CA VAL A 16 -17.79 -43.87 7.11
C VAL A 16 -17.41 -43.64 5.65
N ILE A 17 -17.95 -42.58 5.07
CA ILE A 17 -17.43 -41.99 3.83
C ILE A 17 -16.69 -40.73 4.24
N CYS A 18 -15.37 -40.74 4.06
CA CYS A 18 -14.51 -39.57 4.19
C CYS A 18 -14.91 -38.57 3.10
N ALA A 19 -15.83 -37.66 3.42
CA ALA A 19 -16.01 -36.43 2.67
C ALA A 19 -14.81 -35.53 3.00
N ALA A 20 -13.85 -35.48 2.07
CA ALA A 20 -12.90 -34.38 1.99
C ALA A 20 -13.72 -33.08 1.93
N GLY A 21 -13.71 -32.33 3.03
CA GLY A 21 -14.29 -31.00 3.09
C GLY A 21 -13.51 -30.09 2.14
N LEU A 22 -14.02 -29.93 0.93
CA LEU A 22 -13.74 -28.77 0.10
C LEU A 22 -14.17 -27.55 0.90
N THR A 23 -13.21 -26.91 1.56
CA THR A 23 -13.38 -25.56 2.06
C THR A 23 -13.66 -24.67 0.84
N PRO A 24 -14.82 -23.98 0.75
CA PRO A 24 -15.01 -23.00 -0.30
C PRO A 24 -13.94 -21.91 -0.12
N SER A 25 -13.16 -21.67 -1.18
CA SER A 25 -12.18 -20.60 -1.20
C SER A 25 -12.88 -19.27 -0.95
N VAL A 26 -12.42 -18.55 0.07
CA VAL A 26 -12.83 -17.19 0.37
C VAL A 26 -12.26 -16.27 -0.71
N SER A 27 -12.92 -16.24 -1.86
CA SER A 27 -12.64 -15.29 -2.96
C SER A 27 -13.94 -14.73 -3.55
N GLN A 28 -15.06 -14.85 -2.83
CA GLN A 28 -16.39 -14.42 -3.27
C GLN A 28 -16.99 -13.27 -2.45
N ALA A 29 -16.17 -12.55 -1.69
CA ALA A 29 -16.63 -11.41 -0.89
C ALA A 29 -16.41 -10.03 -1.53
N ALA A 30 -15.89 -9.95 -2.76
CA ALA A 30 -15.69 -8.67 -3.48
C ALA A 30 -16.42 -8.58 -4.84
N SER A 31 -17.28 -9.54 -5.17
CA SER A 31 -18.14 -9.44 -6.35
C SER A 31 -19.55 -9.88 -5.98
N ILE A 32 -20.26 -9.00 -5.27
CA ILE A 32 -21.73 -9.06 -5.27
C ILE A 32 -22.14 -8.58 -6.66
N GLY A 33 -22.82 -9.47 -7.39
CA GLY A 33 -23.41 -9.17 -8.68
C GLY A 33 -24.29 -7.92 -8.62
N GLY A 34 -23.85 -6.90 -9.34
CA GLY A 34 -24.48 -5.60 -9.47
C GLY A 34 -23.40 -4.65 -9.98
N GLY A 35 -23.56 -4.10 -11.19
CA GLY A 35 -22.58 -3.25 -11.85
C GLY A 35 -22.39 -1.88 -11.20
N GLU A 36 -22.14 -1.83 -9.89
CA GLU A 36 -21.61 -0.63 -9.24
C GLU A 36 -20.16 -0.47 -9.69
N LYS A 37 -19.93 0.52 -10.56
CA LYS A 37 -18.58 0.95 -10.89
C LYS A 37 -17.93 1.44 -9.60
N GLU A 38 -16.72 0.94 -9.28
CA GLU A 38 -15.87 1.60 -8.28
C GLU A 38 -15.78 3.08 -8.66
N GLY A 39 -16.16 3.97 -7.74
CA GLY A 39 -16.08 5.40 -7.97
C GLY A 39 -14.64 5.85 -8.16
N SER A 40 -14.45 6.95 -8.88
CA SER A 40 -13.14 7.61 -8.91
C SER A 40 -12.81 8.20 -7.54
N TYR A 41 -11.52 8.43 -7.33
CA TYR A 41 -11.00 9.17 -6.18
C TYR A 41 -11.60 10.57 -6.14
N ALA A 42 -11.69 11.22 -7.30
CA ALA A 42 -12.28 12.54 -7.44
C ALA A 42 -13.76 12.56 -7.02
N GLU A 43 -14.58 11.62 -7.49
CA GLU A 43 -15.98 11.50 -7.07
C GLU A 43 -16.13 11.23 -5.57
N THR A 44 -15.30 10.34 -5.03
CA THR A 44 -15.36 9.94 -3.61
C THR A 44 -15.03 11.09 -2.66
N HIS A 45 -14.13 11.98 -3.09
CA HIS A 45 -13.64 13.10 -2.29
C HIS A 45 -14.18 14.47 -2.74
N GLY A 46 -15.08 14.51 -3.72
CA GLY A 46 -15.68 15.75 -4.24
C GLY A 46 -14.67 16.67 -4.94
N LEU A 47 -13.64 16.10 -5.57
CA LEU A 47 -12.55 16.86 -6.20
C LEU A 47 -12.95 17.33 -7.60
N THR A 48 -12.59 18.57 -7.93
CA THR A 48 -12.71 19.11 -9.28
C THR A 48 -11.57 18.63 -10.18
N ALA A 49 -11.68 18.88 -11.49
CA ALA A 49 -10.60 18.58 -12.43
C ALA A 49 -9.31 19.39 -12.13
N ASP A 50 -9.46 20.62 -11.63
CA ASP A 50 -8.32 21.45 -11.23
C ASP A 50 -7.65 20.93 -9.96
N ASP A 51 -8.43 20.44 -8.98
CA ASP A 51 -7.90 19.78 -7.78
C ASP A 51 -7.03 18.57 -8.15
N VAL A 52 -7.56 17.69 -9.01
CA VAL A 52 -6.83 16.50 -9.46
C VAL A 52 -5.55 16.89 -10.18
N LYS A 53 -5.59 17.92 -11.02
CA LYS A 53 -4.40 18.43 -11.72
C LYS A 53 -3.35 18.96 -10.74
N ASN A 54 -3.76 19.71 -9.72
CA ASN A 54 -2.86 20.24 -8.70
C ASN A 54 -2.25 19.12 -7.83
N ILE A 55 -3.04 18.14 -7.43
CA ILE A 55 -2.58 16.94 -6.71
C ILE A 55 -1.51 16.21 -7.52
N ASN A 56 -1.78 15.92 -8.80
CA ASN A 56 -0.85 15.20 -9.67
C ASN A 56 0.47 15.97 -9.85
N ALA A 57 0.40 17.29 -10.10
CA ALA A 57 1.59 18.13 -10.26
C ALA A 57 2.46 18.17 -8.98
N LEU A 58 1.82 18.27 -7.80
CA LEU A 58 2.55 18.28 -6.53
C LEU A 58 3.17 16.91 -6.22
N ASN A 59 2.45 15.83 -6.52
CA ASN A 59 2.93 14.45 -6.35
C ASN A 59 4.16 14.15 -7.22
N GLU A 60 4.20 14.62 -8.46
CA GLU A 60 5.37 14.53 -9.35
C GLU A 60 6.55 15.36 -8.81
N ARG A 61 6.29 16.54 -8.24
CA ARG A 61 7.32 17.38 -7.62
C ARG A 61 7.90 16.74 -6.35
N ALA A 62 7.07 16.11 -5.52
CA ALA A 62 7.49 15.44 -4.29
C ALA A 62 8.53 14.35 -4.58
N LEU A 63 8.33 13.56 -5.65
CA LEU A 63 9.30 12.56 -6.11
C LEU A 63 10.67 13.20 -6.40
N THR A 64 10.69 14.38 -7.03
CA THR A 64 11.94 15.07 -7.39
C THR A 64 12.68 15.59 -6.16
N LEU A 65 11.94 16.06 -5.14
CA LEU A 65 12.50 16.58 -3.88
C LEU A 65 12.96 15.46 -2.94
N GLY A 66 12.28 14.31 -2.94
CA GLY A 66 12.61 13.15 -2.11
C GLY A 66 13.82 12.33 -2.57
N GLN A 67 14.45 12.67 -3.71
CA GLN A 67 15.61 11.95 -4.22
C GLN A 67 16.90 12.33 -3.45
N PRO A 68 17.66 11.36 -2.90
CA PRO A 68 18.93 11.62 -2.24
C PRO A 68 19.93 12.33 -3.16
N GLY A 69 20.52 13.45 -2.70
CA GLY A 69 21.59 14.15 -3.40
C GLY A 69 21.18 15.35 -4.28
N LYS A 70 19.90 15.74 -4.30
CA LYS A 70 19.47 17.02 -4.89
C LYS A 70 19.25 18.06 -3.81
N SER A 71 20.13 19.07 -3.75
CA SER A 71 19.93 20.26 -2.94
C SER A 71 18.66 21.01 -3.41
N PRO A 72 17.94 21.74 -2.53
CA PRO A 72 16.76 22.54 -2.92
C PRO A 72 17.05 23.70 -3.89
N THR A 73 18.29 23.85 -4.36
CA THR A 73 18.75 25.00 -5.12
C THR A 73 18.70 24.71 -6.62
N GLU A 74 17.95 25.57 -7.33
CA GLU A 74 17.84 25.70 -8.78
C GLU A 74 16.85 24.77 -9.49
N LEU A 75 15.59 25.24 -9.54
CA LEU A 75 14.65 24.88 -10.60
C LEU A 75 15.23 25.30 -11.97
N PRO A 76 15.20 24.45 -13.00
CA PRO A 76 15.68 24.81 -14.34
C PRO A 76 14.82 25.93 -14.96
N PRO A 77 15.40 26.83 -15.79
CA PRO A 77 14.71 28.02 -16.31
C PRO A 77 13.63 27.74 -17.36
N SER A 78 13.40 26.49 -17.76
CA SER A 78 12.39 26.12 -18.77
C SER A 78 10.98 25.92 -18.19
N ALA A 79 10.79 26.28 -16.93
CA ALA A 79 9.54 26.20 -16.22
C ALA A 79 8.61 27.39 -16.57
N GLY A 80 8.09 27.44 -17.80
CA GLY A 80 7.15 28.47 -18.24
C GLY A 80 5.74 28.28 -17.66
N ALA A 81 5.16 29.38 -17.14
CA ALA A 81 3.74 29.72 -16.89
C ALA A 81 2.75 28.70 -16.23
N PHE A 82 3.04 27.41 -16.17
CA PHE A 82 2.25 26.36 -15.51
C PHE A 82 2.56 26.21 -14.00
N PHE A 83 3.44 27.05 -13.47
CA PHE A 83 4.15 26.84 -12.18
C PHE A 83 3.54 27.54 -10.97
N ARG A 84 2.44 28.29 -11.13
CA ARG A 84 1.83 29.06 -10.02
C ARG A 84 0.80 28.28 -9.19
N ALA A 85 0.31 27.13 -9.65
CA ALA A 85 -0.84 26.45 -9.04
C ALA A 85 -0.48 25.49 -7.88
N ALA A 86 0.79 25.09 -7.72
CA ALA A 86 1.25 24.22 -6.61
C ALA A 86 1.81 25.02 -5.41
N ASP A 87 1.45 26.30 -5.30
CA ASP A 87 1.97 27.26 -4.31
C ASP A 87 1.07 27.39 -3.07
N ASP A 88 -0.04 26.64 -3.02
CA ASP A 88 -1.03 26.66 -1.95
C ASP A 88 -0.85 25.56 -0.89
N ARG A 89 0.09 24.62 -1.09
CA ARG A 89 0.42 23.61 -0.08
C ARG A 89 1.00 24.29 1.15
N GLU A 90 0.30 24.17 2.27
CA GLU A 90 0.73 24.70 3.55
C GLU A 90 1.29 23.61 4.46
N THR A 91 2.29 23.97 5.26
CA THR A 91 2.80 23.07 6.30
C THR A 91 1.99 23.29 7.57
N PRO A 92 1.37 22.26 8.16
CA PRO A 92 0.63 22.39 9.40
C PRO A 92 1.50 23.02 10.51
N PRO A 93 0.92 23.89 11.37
CA PRO A 93 1.63 24.50 12.48
C PRO A 93 2.06 23.47 13.52
N ALA A 94 2.98 23.87 14.39
CA ALA A 94 3.41 23.03 15.51
C ALA A 94 2.29 22.81 16.52
N GLU A 95 2.05 21.55 16.88
CA GLU A 95 1.13 21.18 17.95
C GLU A 95 1.93 20.92 19.24
N PRO A 96 1.58 21.57 20.37
CA PRO A 96 2.22 21.32 21.66
C PRO A 96 2.16 19.84 22.06
N LEU A 97 3.22 19.29 22.64
CA LEU A 97 3.28 17.86 23.02
C LEU A 97 2.25 17.49 24.09
N ASN A 98 1.87 18.45 24.95
CA ASN A 98 0.84 18.26 25.97
C ASN A 98 -0.59 18.43 25.44
N ARG A 99 -0.78 18.80 24.17
CA ARG A 99 -2.11 18.95 23.58
C ARG A 99 -2.60 17.59 23.08
N ILE A 100 -3.63 17.08 23.76
CA ILE A 100 -4.27 15.82 23.42
C ILE A 100 -5.14 16.00 22.15
N PRO A 101 -5.21 15.00 21.25
CA PRO A 101 -6.12 15.04 20.10
C PRO A 101 -7.59 15.10 20.52
N ASP A 102 -8.39 15.72 19.68
CA ASP A 102 -9.85 15.72 19.73
C ASP A 102 -10.37 14.32 19.37
N ALA A 103 -11.50 13.95 19.99
CA ALA A 103 -12.04 12.61 19.83
C ALA A 103 -12.62 12.36 18.42
N TYR A 104 -12.35 11.19 17.85
CA TYR A 104 -12.92 10.73 16.58
C TYR A 104 -12.95 9.20 16.55
N GLN A 105 -13.93 8.63 15.84
CA GLN A 105 -14.18 7.19 15.82
C GLN A 105 -14.36 6.66 14.41
N ALA A 106 -14.19 5.35 14.25
CA ALA A 106 -14.38 4.70 12.96
C ALA A 106 -15.86 4.56 12.60
N TYR A 107 -16.20 4.84 11.35
CA TYR A 107 -17.50 4.53 10.76
C TYR A 107 -17.28 3.73 9.47
N GLY A 108 -18.05 2.66 9.25
CA GLY A 108 -17.91 1.82 8.06
C GLY A 108 -16.52 1.18 7.88
N GLY A 109 -15.75 1.02 8.97
CA GLY A 109 -14.38 0.49 8.93
C GLY A 109 -13.30 1.54 8.64
N ARG A 110 -13.62 2.85 8.67
CA ARG A 110 -12.67 3.94 8.46
C ARG A 110 -12.86 5.06 9.48
N ALA A 111 -11.79 5.48 10.16
CA ALA A 111 -11.77 6.72 10.94
C ALA A 111 -11.10 7.83 10.12
N THR A 112 -11.47 9.08 10.36
CA THR A 112 -10.89 10.24 9.67
C THR A 112 -10.77 11.41 10.63
N THR A 113 -9.71 12.19 10.46
CA THR A 113 -9.51 13.44 11.21
C THR A 113 -8.65 14.42 10.41
N VAL A 114 -8.78 15.71 10.69
CA VAL A 114 -7.95 16.75 10.06
C VAL A 114 -6.48 16.58 10.47
N VAL A 115 -5.54 16.92 9.58
CA VAL A 115 -4.10 16.68 9.78
C VAL A 115 -3.55 17.25 11.09
N ASN A 116 -4.00 18.43 11.53
CA ASN A 116 -3.60 19.01 12.82
C ASN A 116 -3.93 18.10 14.00
N ASN A 117 -5.12 17.48 13.97
CA ASN A 117 -5.53 16.55 15.02
C ASN A 117 -4.77 15.22 14.92
N TYR A 118 -4.50 14.74 13.70
CA TYR A 118 -3.65 13.58 13.49
C TYR A 118 -2.21 13.80 13.99
N ILE A 119 -1.63 14.99 13.81
CA ILE A 119 -0.29 15.34 14.33
C ILE A 119 -0.27 15.18 15.85
N ARG A 120 -1.31 15.64 16.56
CA ARG A 120 -1.43 15.42 18.01
C ARG A 120 -1.40 13.92 18.32
N LYS A 121 -2.16 13.10 17.58
CA LYS A 121 -2.25 11.64 17.85
C LYS A 121 -0.91 10.97 17.60
N TRP A 122 -0.28 11.32 16.49
CA TRP A 122 1.05 10.86 16.11
C TRP A 122 2.08 11.21 17.19
N GLN A 123 2.03 12.44 17.72
CA GLN A 123 2.89 12.87 18.82
C GLN A 123 2.68 12.05 20.10
N GLN A 124 1.44 11.65 20.41
CA GLN A 124 1.16 10.83 21.59
C GLN A 124 1.60 9.38 21.44
N VAL A 125 1.43 8.78 20.26
CA VAL A 125 1.57 7.33 20.09
C VAL A 125 2.79 6.96 19.26
N TYR A 126 2.99 7.61 18.12
CA TYR A 126 3.94 7.14 17.09
C TYR A 126 5.31 7.84 17.15
N SER A 127 5.41 8.97 17.83
CA SER A 127 6.62 9.82 17.86
C SER A 127 7.79 9.27 18.67
N HIS A 128 7.58 8.20 19.43
CA HIS A 128 8.57 7.76 20.40
C HIS A 128 9.91 7.41 19.72
N ARG A 129 10.98 7.96 20.27
CA ARG A 129 12.38 7.56 20.02
C ARG A 129 12.96 7.09 21.34
N ASP A 130 13.38 5.83 21.43
CA ASP A 130 13.86 5.20 22.67
C ASP A 130 12.87 5.36 23.83
N GLY A 131 11.58 5.20 23.54
CA GLY A 131 10.49 5.30 24.53
C GLY A 131 10.15 6.73 24.97
N LYS A 132 10.74 7.77 24.38
CA LYS A 132 10.44 9.18 24.68
C LYS A 132 9.62 9.82 23.57
N GLN A 133 8.45 10.35 23.92
CA GLN A 133 7.63 11.13 23.01
C GLN A 133 8.38 12.37 22.50
N GLN A 134 8.13 12.74 21.25
CA GLN A 134 8.71 13.92 20.62
C GLN A 134 7.63 14.69 19.85
N GLN A 135 7.84 15.99 19.71
CA GLN A 135 7.02 16.77 18.76
C GLN A 135 7.40 16.37 17.33
N MET A 136 6.40 16.39 16.43
CA MET A 136 6.68 16.26 15.01
C MET A 136 7.46 17.50 14.56
N THR A 137 8.64 17.29 13.99
CA THR A 137 9.52 18.38 13.54
C THR A 137 8.87 19.16 12.41
N GLU A 138 9.38 20.37 12.13
CA GLU A 138 8.91 21.15 10.98
C GLU A 138 9.10 20.41 9.66
N ALA A 139 10.24 19.75 9.47
CA ALA A 139 10.51 18.92 8.30
C ALA A 139 9.49 17.78 8.16
N GLN A 140 9.21 17.06 9.25
CA GLN A 140 8.21 15.98 9.23
C GLN A 140 6.79 16.53 8.96
N ARG A 141 6.41 17.69 9.51
CA ARG A 141 5.12 18.31 9.19
C ARG A 141 5.05 18.72 7.70
N ALA A 142 6.15 19.22 7.15
CA ALA A 142 6.23 19.57 5.74
C ALA A 142 6.08 18.32 4.85
N GLU A 143 6.76 17.22 5.18
CA GLU A 143 6.61 15.92 4.50
C GLU A 143 5.18 15.38 4.61
N LEU A 144 4.58 15.41 5.81
CA LEU A 144 3.21 14.93 6.05
C LEU A 144 2.19 15.64 5.16
N SER A 145 2.35 16.95 4.98
CA SER A 145 1.39 17.78 4.24
C SER A 145 1.33 17.52 2.73
N TYR A 146 2.15 16.61 2.18
CA TYR A 146 2.04 16.13 0.81
C TYR A 146 0.87 15.15 0.59
N GLY A 147 0.06 14.88 1.62
CA GLY A 147 -1.15 14.07 1.47
C GLY A 147 -0.86 12.58 1.56
N CYS A 148 -1.37 11.79 0.61
CA CYS A 148 -1.32 10.32 0.62
C CYS A 148 0.09 9.78 0.92
N VAL A 149 1.13 10.33 0.27
CA VAL A 149 2.52 9.91 0.47
C VAL A 149 3.11 10.36 1.81
N GLY A 150 2.62 11.46 2.38
CA GLY A 150 3.23 12.13 3.54
C GLY A 150 3.23 11.29 4.81
N VAL A 151 2.18 10.50 5.04
CA VAL A 151 2.11 9.57 6.18
C VAL A 151 3.23 8.52 6.09
N THR A 152 3.39 7.91 4.91
CA THR A 152 4.44 6.91 4.67
C THR A 152 5.81 7.55 4.81
N TRP A 153 6.04 8.70 4.18
CA TRP A 153 7.30 9.44 4.22
C TRP A 153 7.77 9.71 5.65
N VAL A 154 6.92 10.32 6.50
CA VAL A 154 7.27 10.64 7.89
C VAL A 154 7.52 9.38 8.72
N ASN A 155 6.76 8.31 8.48
CA ASN A 155 6.86 7.09 9.27
C ASN A 155 8.05 6.21 8.89
N SER A 156 8.48 6.22 7.62
CA SER A 156 9.69 5.51 7.17
C SER A 156 10.97 6.33 7.31
N GLY A 157 10.87 7.67 7.24
CA GLY A 157 12.01 8.59 7.20
C GLY A 157 12.27 9.16 5.81
N PRO A 158 12.65 8.35 4.80
CA PRO A 158 12.83 8.83 3.43
C PRO A 158 11.52 8.75 2.63
N TYR A 159 11.49 9.48 1.50
CA TYR A 159 10.45 9.34 0.49
C TYR A 159 10.41 7.89 -0.05
N PRO A 160 9.22 7.28 -0.23
CA PRO A 160 9.10 5.88 -0.65
C PRO A 160 9.70 5.64 -2.05
N THR A 161 10.66 4.71 -2.13
CA THR A 161 11.30 4.31 -3.40
C THR A 161 10.55 3.20 -4.13
N ASN A 162 9.79 2.38 -3.40
CA ASN A 162 9.03 1.23 -3.91
C ASN A 162 9.88 0.11 -4.52
N ASN A 163 11.19 0.08 -4.23
CA ASN A 163 12.12 -0.85 -4.88
C ASN A 163 11.84 -2.33 -4.58
N LEU A 164 11.46 -2.66 -3.34
CA LEU A 164 11.16 -4.02 -2.90
C LEU A 164 9.64 -4.19 -2.75
N ALA A 165 8.97 -4.43 -3.87
CA ALA A 165 7.51 -4.51 -3.96
C ALA A 165 7.05 -5.94 -4.25
N PHE A 166 5.94 -6.33 -3.62
CA PHE A 166 5.28 -7.60 -3.84
C PHE A 166 3.82 -7.41 -4.26
N THR A 167 3.32 -8.33 -5.08
CA THR A 167 1.89 -8.49 -5.33
C THR A 167 1.59 -9.95 -5.70
N PHE A 168 0.32 -10.28 -5.91
CA PHE A 168 -0.10 -11.58 -6.41
C PHE A 168 -0.99 -11.41 -7.63
N PHE A 169 -0.75 -12.20 -8.66
CA PHE A 169 -1.52 -12.22 -9.90
C PHE A 169 -1.84 -13.66 -10.29
N ASP A 170 -3.13 -13.97 -10.43
CA ASP A 170 -3.58 -15.30 -10.87
C ASP A 170 -3.52 -15.39 -12.40
N GLU A 171 -2.37 -15.84 -12.91
CA GLU A 171 -2.13 -16.00 -14.35
C GLU A 171 -3.10 -17.00 -15.01
N ASN A 172 -3.60 -17.99 -14.26
CA ASN A 172 -4.56 -18.97 -14.77
C ASN A 172 -5.95 -18.34 -14.90
N LYS A 173 -6.39 -17.60 -13.87
CA LYS A 173 -7.63 -16.82 -13.92
C LYS A 173 -7.60 -15.83 -15.08
N TYR A 174 -6.51 -15.07 -15.21
CA TYR A 174 -6.35 -14.10 -16.30
C TYR A 174 -6.53 -14.75 -17.69
N LYS A 175 -5.79 -15.83 -17.97
CA LYS A 175 -5.88 -16.57 -19.24
C LYS A 175 -7.26 -17.17 -19.47
N ASN A 176 -7.85 -17.75 -18.42
CA ASN A 176 -9.18 -18.34 -18.48
C ASN A 176 -10.23 -17.28 -18.82
N ASP A 177 -10.20 -16.15 -18.12
CA ASP A 177 -11.20 -15.12 -18.26
C ASP A 177 -11.09 -14.42 -19.63
N LEU A 178 -9.87 -14.16 -20.11
CA LEU A 178 -9.67 -13.65 -21.47
C LEU A 178 -10.24 -14.58 -22.56
N LYS A 179 -10.13 -15.89 -22.36
CA LYS A 179 -10.58 -16.88 -23.35
C LYS A 179 -12.08 -17.17 -23.25
N ASN A 180 -12.61 -17.22 -22.04
CA ASN A 180 -13.94 -17.79 -21.76
C ASN A 180 -14.99 -16.74 -21.37
N THR A 181 -14.59 -15.51 -21.09
CA THR A 181 -15.52 -14.38 -20.93
C THR A 181 -15.53 -13.50 -22.19
N ARG A 182 -16.42 -12.52 -22.23
CA ARG A 182 -16.56 -11.60 -23.37
C ARG A 182 -16.59 -10.15 -22.87
N PRO A 183 -16.18 -9.18 -23.69
CA PRO A 183 -16.40 -7.78 -23.40
C PRO A 183 -17.86 -7.50 -23.03
N ARG A 184 -18.06 -6.65 -22.02
CA ARG A 184 -19.38 -6.14 -21.64
C ARG A 184 -19.96 -5.26 -22.77
N PRO A 185 -21.28 -5.00 -22.79
CA PRO A 185 -21.84 -4.07 -23.76
C PRO A 185 -21.12 -2.71 -23.71
N ASN A 186 -20.67 -2.21 -24.87
CA ASN A 186 -19.90 -0.96 -25.04
C ASN A 186 -18.47 -0.97 -24.45
N GLU A 187 -17.97 -2.11 -24.01
CA GLU A 187 -16.58 -2.25 -23.57
C GLU A 187 -15.67 -2.48 -24.78
N THR A 188 -14.61 -1.68 -24.89
CA THR A 188 -13.58 -1.91 -25.93
C THR A 188 -12.74 -3.14 -25.58
N GLN A 189 -12.04 -3.72 -26.56
CA GLN A 189 -11.14 -4.84 -26.29
C GLN A 189 -10.04 -4.48 -25.27
N ALA A 190 -9.49 -3.27 -25.34
CA ALA A 190 -8.48 -2.81 -24.40
C ALA A 190 -9.03 -2.61 -22.98
N GLU A 191 -10.26 -2.10 -22.86
CA GLU A 191 -10.98 -2.00 -21.58
C GLU A 191 -11.28 -3.37 -20.98
N PHE A 192 -11.70 -4.32 -21.81
CA PHE A 192 -11.90 -5.71 -21.41
C PHE A 192 -10.60 -6.33 -20.87
N GLU A 193 -9.50 -6.25 -21.63
CA GLU A 193 -8.22 -6.84 -21.22
C GLU A 193 -7.63 -6.18 -19.97
N GLY A 194 -7.68 -4.84 -19.89
CA GLY A 194 -7.23 -4.09 -18.73
C GLY A 194 -8.03 -4.44 -17.47
N ARG A 195 -9.37 -4.54 -17.58
CA ARG A 195 -10.24 -4.96 -16.48
C ARG A 195 -9.96 -6.41 -16.05
N ILE A 196 -9.85 -7.35 -16.99
CA ILE A 196 -9.55 -8.75 -16.65
C ILE A 196 -8.18 -8.87 -15.97
N ALA A 197 -7.19 -8.08 -16.36
CA ALA A 197 -5.92 -7.99 -15.64
C ALA A 197 -6.11 -7.44 -14.22
N LYS A 198 -6.79 -6.31 -14.03
CA LYS A 198 -7.11 -5.75 -12.70
C LYS A 198 -7.79 -6.80 -11.80
N ASP A 199 -8.82 -7.45 -12.30
CA ASP A 199 -9.61 -8.48 -11.61
C ASP A 199 -8.82 -9.76 -11.29
N SER A 200 -7.60 -9.91 -11.83
CA SER A 200 -6.74 -11.07 -11.60
C SER A 200 -5.65 -10.82 -10.55
N PHE A 201 -5.53 -9.58 -10.05
CA PHE A 201 -4.75 -9.30 -8.84
C PHE A 201 -5.52 -9.71 -7.58
N ASP A 202 -4.79 -10.20 -6.59
CA ASP A 202 -5.34 -10.53 -5.26
C ASP A 202 -4.52 -9.79 -4.20
N GLU A 203 -5.03 -8.65 -3.76
CA GLU A 203 -4.36 -7.78 -2.79
C GLU A 203 -4.16 -8.46 -1.43
N GLY A 204 -5.08 -9.34 -1.02
CA GLY A 204 -4.94 -10.10 0.23
C GLY A 204 -3.75 -11.05 0.17
N LYS A 205 -3.57 -11.78 -0.94
CA LYS A 205 -2.39 -12.63 -1.16
C LYS A 205 -1.10 -11.82 -1.33
N GLY A 206 -1.15 -10.69 -2.04
CA GLY A 206 -0.01 -9.78 -2.18
C GLY A 206 0.47 -9.24 -0.83
N PHE A 207 -0.46 -8.79 0.02
CA PHE A 207 -0.14 -8.35 1.38
C PHE A 207 0.42 -9.47 2.23
N LYS A 208 -0.21 -10.66 2.19
CA LYS A 208 0.29 -11.83 2.92
C LYS A 208 1.72 -12.17 2.49
N ARG A 209 2.04 -12.14 1.19
CA ARG A 209 3.40 -12.38 0.69
C ARG A 209 4.40 -11.39 1.29
N ALA A 210 4.09 -10.10 1.29
CA ALA A 210 4.96 -9.09 1.90
C ALA A 210 5.14 -9.32 3.41
N ARG A 211 4.09 -9.72 4.14
CA ARG A 211 4.18 -10.07 5.58
C ARG A 211 5.06 -11.28 5.84
N ASP A 212 4.91 -12.34 5.05
CA ASP A 212 5.71 -13.55 5.17
C ASP A 212 7.20 -13.24 4.94
N VAL A 213 7.50 -12.44 3.91
CA VAL A 213 8.87 -12.00 3.61
C VAL A 213 9.44 -11.07 4.69
N ALA A 214 8.67 -10.09 5.17
CA ALA A 214 9.10 -9.20 6.24
C ALA A 214 9.37 -9.96 7.55
N SER A 215 8.61 -11.03 7.83
CA SER A 215 8.84 -11.92 8.97
C SER A 215 10.18 -12.66 8.84
N ILE A 216 10.46 -13.25 7.66
CA ILE A 216 11.75 -13.88 7.35
C ILE A 216 12.90 -12.89 7.53
N MET A 217 12.76 -11.67 7.00
CA MET A 217 13.76 -10.61 7.14
C MET A 217 13.99 -10.20 8.60
N ASN A 218 12.92 -10.07 9.39
CA ASN A 218 13.01 -9.74 10.82
C ASN A 218 13.71 -10.85 11.63
N ASN A 219 13.43 -12.13 11.34
CA ASN A 219 14.11 -13.25 11.99
C ASN A 219 15.61 -13.25 11.64
N ALA A 220 15.95 -13.02 10.37
CA ALA A 220 17.34 -13.01 9.91
C ALA A 220 18.19 -11.91 10.56
N LEU A 221 17.59 -10.76 10.88
CA LEU A 221 18.30 -9.64 11.50
C LEU A 221 18.35 -9.71 13.04
N GLU A 222 17.57 -10.56 13.70
CA GLU A 222 17.35 -10.49 15.16
C GLU A 222 18.64 -10.53 15.99
N ASN A 223 19.58 -11.40 15.59
CA ASN A 223 20.88 -11.58 16.24
C ASN A 223 22.06 -11.29 15.30
N ALA A 224 21.84 -10.57 14.20
CA ALA A 224 22.89 -10.21 13.24
C ALA A 224 23.42 -8.80 13.54
N HIS A 225 24.73 -8.71 13.80
CA HIS A 225 25.41 -7.43 14.12
C HIS A 225 26.21 -6.84 12.96
N ASP A 226 26.16 -7.47 11.79
CA ASP A 226 26.73 -7.00 10.53
C ASP A 226 25.91 -7.53 9.34
N GLU A 227 26.00 -6.86 8.18
CA GLU A 227 25.23 -7.22 6.98
C GLU A 227 25.55 -8.64 6.47
N GLY A 228 26.79 -9.11 6.60
CA GLY A 228 27.19 -10.44 6.14
C GLY A 228 26.43 -11.54 6.89
N THR A 229 26.44 -11.47 8.22
CA THR A 229 25.68 -12.38 9.10
C THR A 229 24.18 -12.32 8.80
N TYR A 230 23.62 -11.13 8.57
CA TYR A 230 22.21 -10.98 8.19
C TYR A 230 21.89 -11.70 6.88
N ILE A 231 22.71 -11.52 5.85
CA ILE A 231 22.50 -12.15 4.53
C ILE A 231 22.61 -13.68 4.63
N ASP A 232 23.54 -14.21 5.41
CA ASP A 232 23.70 -15.65 5.62
C ASP A 232 22.50 -16.25 6.36
N ASN A 233 22.01 -15.57 7.41
CA ASN A 233 20.78 -15.95 8.10
C ASN A 233 19.57 -15.92 7.16
N LEU A 234 19.44 -14.86 6.36
CA LEU A 234 18.35 -14.70 5.40
C LEU A 234 18.33 -15.85 4.38
N LYS A 235 19.49 -16.19 3.79
CA LYS A 235 19.62 -17.32 2.86
C LYS A 235 19.27 -18.65 3.53
N THR A 236 19.64 -18.83 4.79
CA THR A 236 19.32 -20.03 5.56
C THR A 236 17.81 -20.17 5.74
N GLU A 237 17.12 -19.11 6.16
CA GLU A 237 15.66 -19.08 6.30
C GLU A 237 14.93 -19.35 4.98
N LEU A 238 15.39 -18.74 3.88
CA LEU A 238 14.81 -18.94 2.54
C LEU A 238 15.01 -20.38 2.04
N THR A 239 16.20 -20.96 2.29
CA THR A 239 16.50 -22.36 1.97
C THR A 239 15.57 -23.30 2.73
N ASN A 240 15.40 -23.08 4.04
CA ASN A 240 14.51 -23.89 4.88
C ASN A 240 13.05 -23.85 4.43
N LYS A 241 12.62 -22.75 3.81
CA LYS A 241 11.27 -22.56 3.27
C LYS A 241 11.12 -22.92 1.80
N ASN A 242 12.21 -23.34 1.13
CA ASN A 242 12.24 -23.56 -0.31
C ASN A 242 11.68 -22.36 -1.10
N ASP A 243 12.04 -21.14 -0.69
CA ASP A 243 11.52 -19.90 -1.27
C ASP A 243 12.36 -19.46 -2.48
N ALA A 244 11.71 -19.12 -3.58
CA ALA A 244 12.37 -18.70 -4.83
C ALA A 244 13.24 -17.44 -4.66
N LEU A 245 12.94 -16.61 -3.65
CA LEU A 245 13.75 -15.42 -3.31
C LEU A 245 15.21 -15.77 -2.97
N LEU A 246 15.50 -17.03 -2.60
CA LEU A 246 16.86 -17.52 -2.38
C LEU A 246 17.77 -17.21 -3.58
N HIS A 247 17.23 -17.30 -4.80
CA HIS A 247 17.97 -17.22 -6.06
C HIS A 247 18.06 -15.80 -6.64
N GLU A 248 17.55 -14.80 -5.93
CA GLU A 248 17.69 -13.40 -6.32
C GLU A 248 19.17 -12.98 -6.42
N ASP A 249 19.48 -12.07 -7.34
CA ASP A 249 20.85 -11.55 -7.48
C ASP A 249 21.28 -10.81 -6.20
N SER A 250 22.56 -10.93 -5.84
CA SER A 250 23.12 -10.29 -4.64
C SER A 250 23.00 -8.75 -4.61
N ARG A 251 22.75 -8.12 -5.77
CA ARG A 251 22.51 -6.67 -5.92
C ARG A 251 21.04 -6.36 -6.19
N SER A 252 20.14 -7.34 -6.20
CA SER A 252 18.71 -7.13 -6.40
C SER A 252 18.13 -6.24 -5.30
N ASN A 253 16.95 -5.67 -5.56
CA ASN A 253 16.24 -4.86 -4.57
C ASN A 253 15.90 -5.66 -3.30
N PHE A 254 15.80 -7.00 -3.38
CA PHE A 254 15.54 -7.86 -2.24
C PHE A 254 16.74 -7.93 -1.28
N TYR A 255 17.91 -8.39 -1.75
CA TYR A 255 19.09 -8.51 -0.88
C TYR A 255 19.73 -7.17 -0.52
N SER A 256 19.50 -6.13 -1.31
CA SER A 256 20.05 -4.79 -1.04
C SER A 256 19.15 -3.89 -0.20
N ALA A 257 17.91 -4.31 0.12
CA ALA A 257 16.92 -3.45 0.79
C ALA A 257 17.42 -2.86 2.12
N LEU A 258 18.05 -3.67 2.97
CA LEU A 258 18.58 -3.21 4.27
C LEU A 258 19.70 -2.18 4.07
N ARG A 259 20.74 -2.51 3.30
CA ARG A 259 21.88 -1.61 3.06
C ARG A 259 21.53 -0.37 2.26
N ASN A 260 20.42 -0.37 1.52
CA ASN A 260 19.93 0.79 0.78
C ASN A 260 19.03 1.68 1.64
N THR A 261 18.61 1.23 2.84
CA THR A 261 17.85 2.05 3.79
C THR A 261 18.77 3.09 4.42
N PRO A 262 18.51 4.42 4.30
CA PRO A 262 19.40 5.46 4.82
C PRO A 262 19.65 5.34 6.33
N SER A 263 18.59 5.16 7.11
CA SER A 263 18.64 5.04 8.57
C SER A 263 19.40 3.82 9.07
N PHE A 264 19.67 2.82 8.23
CA PHE A 264 20.57 1.71 8.59
C PHE A 264 22.02 2.18 8.78
N LYS A 265 22.47 3.18 8.01
CA LYS A 265 23.85 3.70 8.04
C LYS A 265 24.04 4.81 9.07
N GLU A 266 22.94 5.45 9.48
CA GLU A 266 22.95 6.56 10.43
C GLU A 266 23.36 6.09 11.82
N ARG A 267 24.17 6.92 12.51
CA ARG A 267 24.73 6.61 13.83
C ARG A 267 23.65 6.46 14.91
N ASP A 268 22.59 7.25 14.82
CA ASP A 268 21.41 7.29 15.69
C ASP A 268 20.27 6.38 15.20
N GLY A 269 20.45 5.72 14.06
CA GLY A 269 19.55 4.69 13.54
C GLY A 269 20.13 3.29 13.76
N GLY A 270 20.41 2.59 12.65
CA GLY A 270 20.95 1.24 12.63
C GLY A 270 22.46 1.17 12.91
N ASN A 271 23.24 2.21 12.60
CA ASN A 271 24.69 2.22 12.75
C ASN A 271 25.37 0.96 12.18
N TYR A 272 24.95 0.55 10.97
CA TYR A 272 25.40 -0.65 10.26
C TYR A 272 25.14 -1.99 10.99
N ASP A 273 24.28 -2.00 12.02
CA ASP A 273 23.92 -3.16 12.82
C ASP A 273 22.48 -3.61 12.50
N PRO A 274 22.27 -4.72 11.76
CA PRO A 274 20.96 -5.19 11.36
C PRO A 274 20.00 -5.44 12.54
N SER A 275 20.52 -5.88 13.69
CA SER A 275 19.72 -6.16 14.89
C SER A 275 18.99 -4.95 15.44
N LYS A 276 19.40 -3.74 15.05
CA LYS A 276 18.75 -2.47 15.41
C LYS A 276 17.65 -2.05 14.44
N MET A 277 17.44 -2.79 13.36
CA MET A 277 16.44 -2.47 12.34
C MET A 277 15.21 -3.36 12.46
N LYS A 278 14.11 -2.93 11.86
CA LYS A 278 12.86 -3.71 11.75
C LYS A 278 12.28 -3.51 10.36
N ALA A 279 11.87 -4.61 9.72
CA ALA A 279 11.13 -4.57 8.48
C ALA A 279 9.70 -4.05 8.71
N VAL A 280 9.26 -3.15 7.83
CA VAL A 280 7.93 -2.53 7.83
C VAL A 280 7.34 -2.56 6.44
N ILE A 281 6.00 -2.51 6.38
CA ILE A 281 5.25 -2.58 5.12
C ILE A 281 4.41 -1.32 4.95
N TYR A 282 4.38 -0.84 3.71
CA TYR A 282 3.37 0.09 3.22
C TYR A 282 2.87 -0.41 1.86
N SER A 283 1.77 0.17 1.36
CA SER A 283 1.20 -0.16 0.06
C SER A 283 1.17 1.08 -0.84
N LYS A 284 1.27 0.84 -2.14
CA LYS A 284 0.99 1.83 -3.19
C LYS A 284 -0.08 1.32 -4.13
N HIS A 285 -1.13 2.10 -4.33
CA HIS A 285 -2.09 1.96 -5.42
C HIS A 285 -1.73 2.92 -6.54
N PHE A 286 -1.72 2.44 -7.79
CA PHE A 286 -1.24 3.21 -8.94
C PHE A 286 -1.80 2.66 -10.26
N TRP A 287 -1.49 3.39 -11.35
CA TRP A 287 -1.95 3.06 -12.69
C TRP A 287 -0.90 2.28 -13.49
N SER A 288 -1.30 1.26 -14.25
CA SER A 288 -0.41 0.41 -15.05
C SER A 288 0.04 1.04 -16.36
N GLY A 289 -0.83 1.78 -17.04
CA GLY A 289 -0.59 2.33 -18.35
C GLY A 289 0.21 3.62 -18.31
N GLN A 290 1.48 3.59 -17.91
CA GLN A 290 2.30 4.80 -17.68
C GLN A 290 3.23 5.19 -18.85
N ASP A 291 3.35 4.36 -19.89
CA ASP A 291 4.19 4.72 -21.03
C ASP A 291 3.52 5.81 -21.89
N GLN A 292 4.03 7.03 -21.82
CA GLN A 292 3.57 8.18 -22.61
C GLN A 292 3.78 8.00 -24.12
N ARG A 293 4.67 7.10 -24.54
CA ARG A 293 4.88 6.74 -25.95
C ARG A 293 4.06 5.51 -26.37
N GLY A 294 3.37 4.89 -25.43
CA GLY A 294 2.48 3.75 -25.66
C GLY A 294 1.16 4.15 -26.30
N SER A 295 0.27 3.17 -26.50
CA SER A 295 -1.05 3.43 -27.07
C SER A 295 -1.94 4.22 -26.12
N SER A 296 -2.78 5.08 -26.69
CA SER A 296 -3.81 5.83 -25.95
C SER A 296 -4.76 4.91 -25.18
N ASP A 297 -5.03 3.72 -25.73
CA ASP A 297 -5.89 2.73 -25.09
C ASP A 297 -5.28 2.22 -23.77
N LYS A 298 -4.00 1.84 -23.75
CA LYS A 298 -3.32 1.43 -22.52
C LYS A 298 -3.29 2.55 -21.48
N ARG A 299 -3.09 3.80 -21.93
CA ARG A 299 -3.11 4.98 -21.06
C ARG A 299 -4.47 5.18 -20.38
N LYS A 300 -5.58 4.85 -21.04
CA LYS A 300 -6.96 5.05 -20.55
C LYS A 300 -7.56 3.84 -19.82
N TYR A 301 -7.20 2.64 -20.26
CA TYR A 301 -7.86 1.40 -19.88
C TYR A 301 -6.95 0.38 -19.16
N GLY A 302 -5.64 0.65 -19.12
CA GLY A 302 -4.66 -0.15 -18.40
C GLY A 302 -3.78 -0.94 -19.37
N ASP A 303 -2.53 -1.18 -18.96
CA ASP A 303 -1.62 -2.08 -19.66
C ASP A 303 -1.63 -3.45 -18.95
N PRO A 304 -2.30 -4.48 -19.51
CA PRO A 304 -2.51 -5.75 -18.83
C PRO A 304 -1.21 -6.51 -18.50
N ASP A 305 -0.10 -6.18 -19.17
CA ASP A 305 1.20 -6.84 -18.96
C ASP A 305 2.12 -6.06 -18.02
N ALA A 306 1.82 -4.78 -17.75
CA ALA A 306 2.65 -3.95 -16.90
C ALA A 306 2.49 -4.30 -15.42
N PHE A 307 3.61 -4.32 -14.70
CA PHE A 307 3.70 -4.52 -13.25
C PHE A 307 3.11 -5.85 -12.75
N ARG A 308 3.13 -6.91 -13.59
CA ARG A 308 2.86 -8.27 -13.10
C ARG A 308 4.00 -8.74 -12.20
N PRO A 309 3.70 -9.53 -11.15
CA PRO A 309 4.73 -10.13 -10.33
C PRO A 309 5.44 -11.26 -11.08
N ASP A 310 6.72 -11.45 -10.76
CA ASP A 310 7.38 -12.72 -10.99
C ASP A 310 6.62 -13.84 -10.24
N GLN A 311 6.33 -14.93 -10.95
CA GLN A 311 5.43 -15.97 -10.45
C GLN A 311 6.03 -16.83 -9.32
N GLY A 312 7.36 -16.89 -9.23
CA GLY A 312 8.05 -17.63 -8.18
C GLY A 312 8.21 -16.82 -6.89
N THR A 313 8.60 -15.56 -7.03
CA THR A 313 8.98 -14.69 -5.91
C THR A 313 7.86 -13.77 -5.45
N GLY A 314 6.92 -13.41 -6.33
CA GLY A 314 5.94 -12.36 -6.13
C GLY A 314 6.47 -10.94 -6.31
N LEU A 315 7.75 -10.78 -6.71
CA LEU A 315 8.39 -9.48 -6.87
C LEU A 315 7.82 -8.71 -8.06
N VAL A 316 7.61 -7.41 -7.89
CA VAL A 316 7.19 -6.48 -8.96
C VAL A 316 8.32 -5.52 -9.27
N ASP A 317 8.68 -5.40 -10.55
CA ASP A 317 9.60 -4.36 -11.01
C ASP A 317 8.90 -2.99 -11.08
N MET A 318 9.18 -2.15 -10.08
CA MET A 318 8.64 -0.80 -9.97
C MET A 318 9.46 0.26 -10.71
N SER A 319 10.54 -0.12 -11.42
CA SER A 319 11.40 0.85 -12.11
C SER A 319 10.72 1.64 -13.23
N LYS A 320 9.60 1.12 -13.76
CA LYS A 320 8.80 1.74 -14.81
C LYS A 320 7.64 2.57 -14.27
N ASP A 321 7.42 2.58 -12.96
CA ASP A 321 6.44 3.45 -12.33
C ASP A 321 6.99 4.88 -12.27
N ARG A 322 6.27 5.80 -12.89
CA ARG A 322 6.66 7.20 -13.09
C ARG A 322 5.67 8.16 -12.44
N ASN A 323 4.78 7.67 -11.57
CA ASN A 323 3.71 8.45 -10.93
C ASN A 323 2.79 9.15 -11.95
N ILE A 324 2.55 8.52 -13.11
CA ILE A 324 1.71 9.10 -14.15
C ILE A 324 0.27 8.61 -13.96
N PRO A 325 -0.72 9.52 -13.86
CA PRO A 325 -2.11 9.12 -13.66
C PRO A 325 -2.70 8.41 -14.89
N ARG A 326 -3.84 7.74 -14.65
CA ARG A 326 -4.75 7.27 -15.68
C ARG A 326 -5.16 8.42 -16.60
N SER A 327 -5.15 8.19 -17.91
CA SER A 327 -5.65 9.17 -18.88
C SER A 327 -7.18 9.16 -18.92
N PRO A 328 -7.83 10.33 -19.05
CA PRO A 328 -9.29 10.39 -19.16
C PRO A 328 -9.80 9.68 -20.42
N ALA A 329 -10.84 8.88 -20.26
CA ALA A 329 -11.57 8.28 -21.36
C ALA A 329 -12.58 9.27 -21.94
N ASN A 330 -13.22 10.06 -21.07
CA ASN A 330 -14.20 11.08 -21.42
C ASN A 330 -13.77 12.49 -20.96
N PRO A 331 -14.22 13.57 -21.64
CA PRO A 331 -14.00 14.93 -21.18
C PRO A 331 -14.56 15.16 -19.77
N GLY A 332 -13.79 15.83 -18.92
CA GLY A 332 -14.17 16.14 -17.53
C GLY A 332 -13.75 15.09 -16.50
N GLU A 333 -13.30 13.91 -16.92
CA GLU A 333 -12.70 12.93 -16.01
C GLU A 333 -11.33 13.40 -15.54
N GLY A 334 -11.10 13.32 -14.22
CA GLY A 334 -9.80 13.53 -13.59
C GLY A 334 -9.45 12.30 -12.75
N TRP A 335 -8.20 11.84 -12.89
CA TRP A 335 -7.68 10.70 -12.14
C TRP A 335 -6.43 11.10 -11.35
N VAL A 336 -6.39 10.77 -10.06
CA VAL A 336 -5.21 10.95 -9.22
C VAL A 336 -4.16 9.89 -9.58
N ASN A 337 -2.88 10.23 -9.44
CA ASN A 337 -1.79 9.38 -9.90
C ASN A 337 -1.43 8.20 -8.99
N PHE A 338 -1.60 8.34 -7.67
CA PHE A 338 -1.38 7.26 -6.72
C PHE A 338 -2.05 7.51 -5.37
N ASP A 339 -2.15 6.44 -4.58
CA ASP A 339 -2.43 6.48 -3.15
C ASP A 339 -1.41 5.62 -2.37
N TYR A 340 -1.10 5.99 -1.13
CA TYR A 340 -0.15 5.30 -0.26
C TYR A 340 -0.76 5.00 1.11
N GLY A 341 -0.70 3.73 1.51
CA GLY A 341 -1.22 3.25 2.79
C GLY A 341 -0.10 2.73 3.69
N TRP A 342 0.09 3.37 4.85
CA TRP A 342 1.04 2.91 5.87
C TRP A 342 0.43 1.83 6.76
N PHE A 343 1.02 0.63 6.74
CA PHE A 343 0.68 -0.46 7.66
C PHE A 343 1.66 -0.54 8.85
N GLY A 344 2.95 -0.35 8.59
CA GLY A 344 4.00 -0.51 9.60
C GLY A 344 4.32 -1.99 9.85
N ALA A 345 4.07 -2.48 11.07
CA ALA A 345 4.45 -3.84 11.49
C ALA A 345 3.46 -4.41 12.52
N GLN A 346 2.16 -4.25 12.28
CA GLN A 346 1.13 -4.73 13.19
C GLN A 346 1.18 -6.26 13.33
N THR A 347 0.92 -6.76 14.54
CA THR A 347 0.95 -8.18 14.87
C THR A 347 -0.40 -8.87 14.68
N GLU A 348 -1.47 -8.12 14.41
CA GLU A 348 -2.79 -8.67 14.10
C GLU A 348 -2.68 -9.65 12.92
N VAL A 349 -3.13 -10.89 13.12
CA VAL A 349 -3.00 -11.98 12.15
C VAL A 349 -4.08 -11.92 11.08
N ASP A 350 -5.25 -11.40 11.45
CA ASP A 350 -6.38 -11.22 10.55
C ASP A 350 -6.17 -9.95 9.71
N ALA A 351 -5.82 -10.13 8.44
CA ALA A 351 -5.55 -9.03 7.52
C ALA A 351 -6.70 -8.00 7.52
N GLU A 352 -7.94 -8.46 7.58
CA GLU A 352 -9.15 -7.61 7.57
C GLU A 352 -9.26 -6.67 8.78
N LYS A 353 -8.56 -7.00 9.87
CA LYS A 353 -8.54 -6.18 11.09
C LYS A 353 -7.38 -5.20 11.15
N THR A 354 -6.38 -5.37 10.29
CA THR A 354 -5.23 -4.46 10.21
C THR A 354 -5.66 -3.07 9.76
N ILE A 355 -4.92 -2.04 10.20
CA ILE A 355 -5.19 -0.64 9.89
C ILE A 355 -4.17 -0.10 8.89
N TRP A 356 -4.66 0.66 7.92
CA TRP A 356 -3.88 1.32 6.88
C TRP A 356 -4.10 2.82 6.98
N THR A 357 -3.05 3.55 7.32
CA THR A 357 -3.11 5.01 7.50
C THR A 357 -2.70 5.71 6.22
N HIS A 358 -3.57 6.55 5.67
CA HIS A 358 -3.37 7.28 4.42
C HIS A 358 -4.07 8.65 4.50
N ALA A 359 -4.03 9.46 3.44
CA ALA A 359 -4.64 10.78 3.44
C ALA A 359 -5.27 11.13 2.10
N ASN A 360 -6.33 11.96 2.14
CA ASN A 360 -7.07 12.35 0.93
C ASN A 360 -6.20 13.07 -0.10
N HIS A 361 -5.51 14.13 0.30
CA HIS A 361 -4.74 14.99 -0.61
C HIS A 361 -3.78 15.85 0.22
N TYR A 362 -2.98 16.68 -0.46
CA TYR A 362 -2.08 17.60 0.21
C TYR A 362 -2.84 18.65 1.04
N HIS A 363 -2.17 19.27 2.01
CA HIS A 363 -2.81 20.22 2.92
C HIS A 363 -2.89 21.62 2.28
N ALA A 364 -4.11 22.05 1.98
CA ALA A 364 -4.40 23.37 1.39
C ALA A 364 -5.60 24.03 2.08
N PRO A 365 -5.50 24.34 3.39
CA PRO A 365 -6.64 24.74 4.21
C PRO A 365 -7.33 26.02 3.74
N ASN A 366 -6.64 26.85 2.97
CA ASN A 366 -7.13 28.13 2.46
C ASN A 366 -7.47 28.12 0.96
N SER A 367 -7.44 26.96 0.30
CA SER A 367 -7.90 26.79 -1.09
C SER A 367 -9.17 25.95 -1.15
N ASP A 368 -9.76 25.83 -2.35
CA ASP A 368 -10.99 25.05 -2.57
C ASP A 368 -10.81 23.54 -2.29
N LEU A 369 -9.55 23.05 -2.38
CA LEU A 369 -9.19 21.68 -2.01
C LEU A 369 -9.36 21.42 -0.51
N GLY A 370 -9.15 22.45 0.31
CA GLY A 370 -9.33 22.41 1.76
C GLY A 370 -8.24 21.65 2.52
N PRO A 371 -8.43 21.43 3.83
CA PRO A 371 -7.41 20.82 4.67
C PRO A 371 -7.24 19.33 4.34
N MET A 372 -6.00 18.86 4.39
CA MET A 372 -5.69 17.43 4.44
C MET A 372 -6.38 16.75 5.62
N HIS A 373 -7.02 15.62 5.34
CA HIS A 373 -7.57 14.68 6.30
C HIS A 373 -6.82 13.34 6.21
N VAL A 374 -6.45 12.82 7.38
CA VAL A 374 -5.81 11.51 7.51
C VAL A 374 -6.88 10.48 7.82
N TYR A 375 -6.85 9.37 7.09
CA TYR A 375 -7.72 8.22 7.23
C TYR A 375 -6.97 7.07 7.87
N GLU A 376 -7.67 6.34 8.72
CA GLU A 376 -7.22 5.08 9.30
C GLU A 376 -8.25 4.03 8.89
N SER A 377 -7.91 3.23 7.88
CA SER A 377 -8.84 2.34 7.18
C SER A 377 -8.55 0.88 7.54
N LYS A 378 -9.59 0.05 7.69
CA LYS A 378 -9.42 -1.41 7.72
C LYS A 378 -8.89 -1.89 6.36
N PHE A 379 -8.22 -3.05 6.32
CA PHE A 379 -7.64 -3.55 5.08
C PHE A 379 -8.63 -3.63 3.91
N ARG A 380 -9.82 -4.22 4.09
CA ARG A 380 -10.87 -4.20 3.05
C ARG A 380 -11.22 -2.81 2.51
N ASN A 381 -11.17 -1.78 3.35
CA ASN A 381 -11.47 -0.41 2.94
C ASN A 381 -10.30 0.19 2.14
N TRP A 382 -9.07 -0.20 2.47
CA TRP A 382 -7.88 0.15 1.71
C TRP A 382 -7.84 -0.60 0.37
N SER A 383 -7.88 -1.93 0.39
CA SER A 383 -7.74 -2.79 -0.80
C SER A 383 -8.93 -2.73 -1.75
N ALA A 384 -10.03 -2.07 -1.40
CA ALA A 384 -11.10 -1.76 -2.34
C ALA A 384 -10.64 -0.82 -3.45
N GLY A 385 -9.63 0.02 -3.16
CA GLY A 385 -9.04 0.93 -4.14
C GLY A 385 -10.05 1.90 -4.75
N TYR A 386 -9.72 2.37 -5.95
CA TYR A 386 -10.49 3.32 -6.74
C TYR A 386 -10.36 2.99 -8.23
N ALA A 387 -11.24 3.53 -9.07
CA ALA A 387 -11.13 3.38 -10.53
C ALA A 387 -9.87 4.04 -11.13
N ASP A 388 -9.23 4.94 -10.39
CA ASP A 388 -7.93 5.57 -10.70
C ASP A 388 -6.80 4.54 -10.80
N PHE A 389 -6.92 3.45 -10.04
CA PHE A 389 -5.84 2.49 -9.81
C PHE A 389 -6.26 1.09 -10.25
N ASP A 390 -5.37 0.44 -10.99
CA ASP A 390 -5.53 -0.94 -11.43
C ASP A 390 -4.39 -1.85 -10.96
N ARG A 391 -3.43 -1.29 -10.20
CA ARG A 391 -2.32 -2.02 -9.58
C ARG A 391 -2.22 -1.65 -8.11
N GLY A 392 -1.95 -2.67 -7.29
CA GLY A 392 -1.59 -2.54 -5.88
C GLY A 392 -0.31 -3.32 -5.59
N THR A 393 0.61 -2.67 -4.86
CA THR A 393 1.87 -3.29 -4.43
C THR A 393 2.12 -3.09 -2.96
N TYR A 394 2.69 -4.12 -2.33
CA TYR A 394 3.03 -4.16 -0.92
C TYR A 394 4.54 -4.12 -0.78
N VAL A 395 5.05 -3.00 -0.28
CA VAL A 395 6.49 -2.68 -0.27
C VAL A 395 7.06 -2.97 1.10
N VAL A 396 8.21 -3.64 1.14
CA VAL A 396 9.00 -3.85 2.37
C VAL A 396 10.17 -2.87 2.41
N THR A 397 10.30 -2.15 3.52
CA THR A 397 11.47 -1.31 3.84
C THR A 397 11.86 -1.49 5.31
N PHE A 398 12.87 -0.76 5.79
CA PHE A 398 13.35 -0.87 7.16
C PHE A 398 13.31 0.46 7.90
N ILE A 399 13.06 0.40 9.21
CA ILE A 399 13.23 1.52 10.14
C ILE A 399 14.01 1.06 11.39
N PRO A 400 14.65 1.97 12.13
CA PRO A 400 15.25 1.63 13.42
C PRO A 400 14.22 1.13 14.44
N LYS A 401 14.57 0.13 15.24
CA LYS A 401 13.73 -0.42 16.33
C LYS A 401 13.45 0.61 17.43
N SER A 402 14.29 1.63 17.57
CA SER A 402 14.08 2.75 18.49
C SER A 402 12.87 3.62 18.13
N TRP A 403 12.34 3.50 16.90
CA TRP A 403 11.21 4.26 16.39
C TRP A 403 9.87 3.55 16.68
N ASN A 404 8.84 4.30 17.08
CA ASN A 404 7.48 3.76 17.31
C ASN A 404 6.44 4.08 16.22
N THR A 405 6.89 4.39 14.99
CA THR A 405 6.00 4.67 13.85
C THR A 405 5.35 3.42 13.26
N ALA A 406 5.83 2.23 13.65
CA ALA A 406 5.26 0.94 13.30
C ALA A 406 5.04 0.08 14.57
N PRO A 407 4.09 0.46 15.45
CA PRO A 407 3.84 -0.31 16.67
C PRO A 407 3.16 -1.65 16.35
N ALA A 408 3.16 -2.57 17.32
CA ALA A 408 2.52 -3.88 17.19
C ALA A 408 0.99 -3.79 17.03
N LYS A 409 0.37 -2.74 17.58
CA LYS A 409 -1.06 -2.47 17.46
C LYS A 409 -1.28 -1.02 17.02
N VAL A 410 -2.17 -0.84 16.05
CA VAL A 410 -2.66 0.45 15.59
C VAL A 410 -4.16 0.48 15.84
N GLU A 411 -4.66 1.58 16.39
CA GLU A 411 -6.08 1.78 16.69
C GLU A 411 -6.63 2.90 15.81
N GLN A 412 -7.84 2.71 15.28
CA GLN A 412 -8.56 3.77 14.56
C GLN A 412 -9.13 4.76 15.56
N GLY A 413 -9.08 6.05 15.25
CA GLY A 413 -9.71 7.03 16.12
C GLY A 413 -8.83 7.54 17.26
N TRP A 414 -9.43 8.32 18.13
CA TRP A 414 -8.85 8.82 19.36
C TRP A 414 -9.99 9.23 20.30
N PRO A 415 -9.81 9.12 21.62
CA PRO A 415 -9.68 7.85 22.32
C PRO A 415 -10.90 6.93 22.13
#